data_AF-A0A939ELY9-F1
#
_entry.id   AF-A0A939ELY9-F1
#
_cell.length_a   1.000
_cell.length_b   1.000
_cell.length_c   1.000
_cell.angle_alpha   90.00
_cell.angle_beta   90.00
_cell.angle_gamma   90.00
#
_symmetry.space_group_name_H-M   'P 1'
#
loop_
_entity.id
_entity.type
_entity.pdbx_description
1 polymer ?
#
loop_
_entity_poly.entity_id
_entity_poly.type
_entity_poly.pdbx_seq_one_letter_code
_entity_poly.pdbx_strand_id
1 'polypeptide(L)'
;MTITISLKDDSGLGDVASAWVAGWINASSDNFAVLQPDGTFVVKTPLATTVPFLKVSTLPNLTLNVATNGNDRLLFVIAPNQPTALTVSSKAPVAYTQYPSLVTPGVAAPGPFDVFEFGMNAQLDLSAVSGFGLNLRFSTSDTEGAGASAGEENPSTDYGVRESVSRAQIAKAFKAFVAQEAEAYPQAAGYSELLYDKALSGGSYTPPLIDKQYFAICDPNDMLASKSQNYTVTTDDPLEAFWDSTLADVFKAGNMLSINLGSAAVPNIYSGSCAPATNPMTNFTTTAFSLSNGVDSYQFYCPIPGLQSAQYVFQQAFGDLTPAGSSGDAGLLQDCIWEAICRGVALAGVAVADISLTGDSGFSTTAWNDASSWYPAGAPTHVYAKFLHCSDAQGNDSRLSGQQPIFYGGAAYGFSMDENPIGPYSGPNVPSKTIGNISSGTVTVTLGAWSSS
;
A
#
# COMPACT_ATOMS: atom_id res chain seq x y z
N MET A 1 -28.60 8.28 6.83
CA MET A 1 -27.24 7.79 6.60
C MET A 1 -26.31 8.48 7.58
N THR A 2 -25.72 7.72 8.49
CA THR A 2 -24.83 8.21 9.54
C THR A 2 -23.87 7.10 9.89
N ILE A 3 -22.57 7.39 9.83
CA ILE A 3 -21.51 6.50 10.29
C ILE A 3 -21.04 7.01 11.64
N THR A 4 -21.04 6.13 12.62
CA THR A 4 -20.46 6.36 13.94
C THR A 4 -19.07 5.76 13.98
N ILE A 5 -18.03 6.56 14.24
CA ILE A 5 -16.65 6.07 14.34
C ILE A 5 -16.24 6.07 15.81
N SER A 6 -15.96 4.90 16.38
CA SER A 6 -15.43 4.75 17.73
C SER A 6 -13.91 4.60 17.67
N LEU A 7 -13.17 5.37 18.46
CA LEU A 7 -11.71 5.28 18.52
C LEU A 7 -11.29 4.64 19.83
N LYS A 8 -10.36 3.67 19.75
CA LYS A 8 -9.81 2.97 20.91
C LYS A 8 -8.29 3.07 20.95
N ASP A 9 -7.76 3.28 22.16
CA ASP A 9 -6.34 3.26 22.47
C ASP A 9 -6.03 2.05 23.34
N ASP A 10 -5.66 0.93 22.70
CA ASP A 10 -5.22 -0.30 23.36
C ASP A 10 -3.68 -0.37 23.43
N SER A 11 -2.98 0.77 23.23
CA SER A 11 -1.52 0.77 23.14
C SER A 11 -0.83 0.32 24.43
N GLY A 12 -1.47 0.52 25.58
CA GLY A 12 -0.89 0.19 26.89
C GLY A 12 0.33 1.06 27.26
N LEU A 13 0.53 2.20 26.59
CA LEU A 13 1.70 3.07 26.78
C LEU A 13 1.71 3.82 28.13
N GLY A 14 0.57 3.96 28.79
CA GLY A 14 0.46 4.64 30.09
C GLY A 14 1.02 6.06 30.05
N ASP A 15 1.98 6.36 30.94
CA ASP A 15 2.61 7.69 31.05
C ASP A 15 3.74 7.92 30.04
N VAL A 16 4.13 6.91 29.24
CA VAL A 16 5.23 7.03 28.27
C VAL A 16 4.85 7.92 27.08
N ALA A 17 3.64 7.69 26.55
CA ALA A 17 3.09 8.42 25.42
C ALA A 17 1.57 8.24 25.34
N SER A 18 0.92 9.01 24.49
CA SER A 18 -0.52 8.90 24.22
C SER A 18 -0.79 8.81 22.73
N ALA A 19 -1.91 8.17 22.38
CA ALA A 19 -2.46 8.23 21.04
C ALA A 19 -3.18 9.57 20.81
N TRP A 20 -2.78 10.25 19.74
CA TRP A 20 -3.37 11.50 19.28
C TRP A 20 -3.94 11.31 17.88
N VAL A 21 -5.04 11.99 17.58
CA VAL A 21 -5.66 11.98 16.25
C VAL A 21 -5.92 13.40 15.77
N ALA A 22 -5.52 13.68 14.53
CA ALA A 22 -5.95 14.85 13.77
C ALA A 22 -6.93 14.36 12.70
N GLY A 23 -8.12 14.98 12.62
CA GLY A 23 -9.18 14.53 11.72
C GLY A 23 -9.69 15.65 10.82
N TRP A 24 -9.93 15.33 9.56
CA TRP A 24 -10.57 16.24 8.61
C TRP A 24 -11.39 15.49 7.56
N ILE A 25 -12.33 16.22 6.96
CA ILE A 25 -13.06 15.81 5.77
C ILE A 25 -13.06 16.95 4.75
N ASN A 26 -13.27 16.60 3.48
CA ASN A 26 -13.44 17.53 2.38
C ASN A 26 -12.24 18.45 2.14
N ALA A 27 -11.01 17.95 2.34
CA ALA A 27 -9.81 18.72 2.06
C ALA A 27 -9.76 19.18 0.59
N SER A 28 -9.10 20.32 0.38
CA SER A 28 -9.02 21.04 -0.90
C SER A 28 -10.37 21.60 -1.41
N SER A 29 -11.37 21.74 -0.55
CA SER A 29 -12.70 22.28 -0.90
C SER A 29 -13.15 23.42 0.03
N ASP A 30 -14.17 24.18 -0.39
CA ASP A 30 -14.82 25.19 0.47
C ASP A 30 -15.62 24.59 1.63
N ASN A 31 -15.85 23.27 1.61
CA ASN A 31 -16.52 22.53 2.68
C ASN A 31 -15.51 21.81 3.59
N PHE A 32 -14.23 22.21 3.58
CA PHE A 32 -13.21 21.65 4.46
C PHE A 32 -13.63 21.77 5.93
N ALA A 33 -13.79 20.61 6.58
CA ALA A 33 -14.25 20.52 7.95
C ALA A 33 -13.24 19.77 8.80
N VAL A 34 -13.09 20.24 10.04
CA VAL A 34 -12.08 19.74 10.98
C VAL A 34 -12.77 19.04 12.15
N LEU A 35 -12.21 17.94 12.61
CA LEU A 35 -12.66 17.21 13.78
C LEU A 35 -12.62 18.11 15.04
N GLN A 36 -13.71 18.14 15.79
CA GLN A 36 -13.84 18.86 17.05
C GLN A 36 -13.81 17.91 18.26
N PRO A 37 -13.53 18.41 19.49
CA PRO A 37 -13.51 17.59 20.70
C PRO A 37 -14.82 16.85 21.03
N ASP A 38 -15.94 17.28 20.46
CA ASP A 38 -17.26 16.65 20.63
C ASP A 38 -17.53 15.51 19.62
N GLY A 39 -16.56 15.16 18.78
CA GLY A 39 -16.67 14.10 17.78
C GLY A 39 -17.30 14.54 16.45
N THR A 40 -17.62 15.82 16.27
CA THR A 40 -18.20 16.32 15.01
C THR A 40 -17.15 16.90 14.06
N PHE A 41 -17.46 16.92 12.76
CA PHE A 41 -16.68 17.64 11.75
C PHE A 41 -17.35 18.97 11.44
N VAL A 42 -16.64 20.08 11.64
CA VAL A 42 -17.21 21.43 11.50
C VAL A 42 -16.44 22.25 10.47
N VAL A 43 -17.18 22.82 9.51
CA VAL A 43 -16.69 23.88 8.62
C VAL A 43 -16.66 25.19 9.41
N LYS A 44 -15.52 25.87 9.46
CA LYS A 44 -15.38 27.18 10.13
C LYS A 44 -15.50 28.33 9.13
N THR A 45 -15.97 29.49 9.59
CA THR A 45 -15.95 30.74 8.82
C THR A 45 -15.28 31.84 9.67
N PRO A 46 -14.08 32.32 9.30
CA PRO A 46 -13.25 31.88 8.15
C PRO A 46 -12.81 30.41 8.28
N LEU A 47 -12.43 29.80 7.15
CA LEU A 47 -11.96 28.41 7.11
C LEU A 47 -10.79 28.21 8.09
N ALA A 48 -10.71 27.00 8.64
CA ALA A 48 -9.67 26.66 9.61
C ALA A 48 -8.28 26.79 8.99
N THR A 49 -7.36 27.44 9.72
CA THR A 49 -5.95 27.56 9.33
C THR A 49 -5.08 26.47 9.97
N THR A 50 -5.66 25.65 10.85
CA THR A 50 -4.99 24.53 11.50
C THR A 50 -5.94 23.36 11.75
N VAL A 51 -5.38 22.15 11.89
CA VAL A 51 -6.08 20.94 12.36
C VAL A 51 -5.45 20.50 13.70
N PRO A 52 -6.20 20.56 14.82
CA PRO A 52 -5.66 20.19 16.12
C PRO A 52 -5.55 18.66 16.26
N PHE A 53 -4.59 18.23 17.08
CA PHE A 53 -4.53 16.87 17.57
C PHE A 53 -5.35 16.73 18.85
N LEU A 54 -6.21 15.73 18.90
CA LEU A 54 -7.09 15.40 20.02
C LEU A 54 -6.66 14.06 20.60
N LYS A 55 -6.69 13.91 21.94
CA LYS A 55 -6.29 12.67 22.58
C LYS A 55 -7.36 11.60 22.37
N VAL A 56 -6.98 10.46 21.80
CA VAL A 56 -7.92 9.40 21.39
C VAL A 56 -8.80 8.95 22.55
N SER A 57 -8.21 8.68 23.71
CA SER A 57 -8.92 8.20 24.91
C SER A 57 -9.90 9.21 25.53
N THR A 58 -9.93 10.46 25.06
CA THR A 58 -10.83 11.50 25.54
C THR A 58 -11.97 11.82 24.58
N LEU A 59 -11.90 11.32 23.35
CA LEU A 59 -12.90 11.61 22.33
C LEU A 59 -14.16 10.77 22.53
N PRO A 60 -15.36 11.35 22.37
CA PRO A 60 -16.56 10.56 22.19
C PRO A 60 -16.54 9.88 20.80
N ASN A 61 -17.57 9.09 20.51
CA ASN A 61 -17.76 8.58 19.16
C ASN A 61 -17.88 9.74 18.16
N LEU A 62 -17.18 9.64 17.04
CA LEU A 62 -17.24 10.61 15.97
C LEU A 62 -18.49 10.36 15.13
N THR A 63 -19.05 11.44 14.59
CA THR A 63 -20.24 11.36 13.73
C THR A 63 -19.91 11.87 12.34
N LEU A 64 -20.08 11.01 11.34
CA LEU A 64 -20.06 11.38 9.92
C LEU A 64 -21.46 11.24 9.34
N ASN A 65 -22.08 12.38 9.01
CA ASN A 65 -23.45 12.45 8.49
C ASN A 65 -23.59 13.44 7.30
N VAL A 66 -22.46 13.82 6.70
CA VAL A 66 -22.40 14.73 5.55
C VAL A 66 -21.70 14.02 4.39
N ALA A 67 -21.99 14.45 3.16
CA ALA A 67 -21.28 13.97 1.99
C ALA A 67 -19.79 14.37 2.07
N THR A 68 -18.93 13.49 1.55
CA THR A 68 -17.49 13.72 1.51
C THR A 68 -16.93 13.63 0.09
N ASN A 69 -15.69 14.11 -0.12
CA ASN A 69 -15.05 14.18 -1.43
C ASN A 69 -13.94 13.14 -1.62
N GLY A 70 -13.73 12.25 -0.65
CA GLY A 70 -12.69 11.22 -0.68
C GLY A 70 -11.32 11.70 -0.22
N ASN A 71 -11.15 12.98 0.12
CA ASN A 71 -9.93 13.51 0.74
C ASN A 71 -10.17 13.74 2.23
N ASP A 72 -10.41 12.63 2.91
CA ASP A 72 -10.91 12.53 4.27
C ASP A 72 -10.01 11.59 5.07
N ARG A 73 -9.45 12.04 6.20
CA ARG A 73 -8.43 11.28 6.92
C ARG A 73 -8.51 11.46 8.42
N LEU A 74 -8.26 10.37 9.14
CA LEU A 74 -7.84 10.39 10.54
C LEU A 74 -6.35 10.05 10.58
N LEU A 75 -5.52 11.03 10.92
CA LEU A 75 -4.08 10.86 11.13
C LEU A 75 -3.80 10.56 12.59
N PHE A 76 -3.36 9.34 12.88
CA PHE A 76 -2.98 8.90 14.22
C PHE A 76 -1.49 9.12 14.43
N VAL A 77 -1.10 9.62 15.61
CA VAL A 77 0.30 9.82 15.99
C VAL A 77 0.48 9.39 17.44
N ILE A 78 1.58 8.68 17.72
CA ILE A 78 2.00 8.39 19.10
C ILE A 78 3.10 9.37 19.50
N ALA A 79 2.83 10.15 20.55
CA ALA A 79 3.78 11.14 21.05
C ALA A 79 3.67 11.29 22.58
N PRO A 80 4.77 11.66 23.28
CA PRO A 80 4.77 11.89 24.73
C PRO A 80 3.88 13.07 25.14
N ASN A 81 3.82 14.09 24.28
CA ASN A 81 3.05 15.32 24.48
C ASN A 81 2.09 15.53 23.31
N GLN A 82 1.08 16.39 23.51
CA GLN A 82 0.18 16.80 22.44
C GLN A 82 0.98 17.36 21.25
N PRO A 83 0.88 16.77 20.05
CA PRO A 83 1.51 17.30 18.86
C PRO A 83 1.05 18.73 18.56
N THR A 84 1.92 19.51 17.91
CA THR A 84 1.52 20.79 17.32
C THR A 84 0.46 20.54 16.24
N ALA A 85 -0.56 21.39 16.20
CA ALA A 85 -1.61 21.34 15.19
C ALA A 85 -1.00 21.42 13.77
N LEU A 86 -1.54 20.64 12.84
CA LEU A 86 -1.13 20.71 11.43
C LEU A 86 -1.54 22.07 10.88
N THR A 87 -0.66 22.72 10.12
CA THR A 87 -1.01 23.93 9.38
C THR A 87 -1.88 23.56 8.18
N VAL A 88 -2.77 24.46 7.77
CA VAL A 88 -3.62 24.29 6.59
C VAL A 88 -3.13 25.22 5.49
N SER A 89 -2.86 24.66 4.31
CA SER A 89 -2.52 25.38 3.09
C SER A 89 -3.44 24.92 1.98
N SER A 90 -3.96 25.84 1.17
CA SER A 90 -4.88 25.52 0.07
C SER A 90 -6.08 24.65 0.50
N LYS A 91 -6.63 24.90 1.70
CA LYS A 91 -7.77 24.18 2.28
C LYS A 91 -7.48 22.69 2.56
N ALA A 92 -6.22 22.30 2.71
CA ALA A 92 -5.80 20.96 3.10
C ALA A 92 -4.70 21.03 4.18
N PRO A 93 -4.63 20.06 5.11
CA PRO A 93 -3.52 20.00 6.05
C PRO A 93 -2.19 19.78 5.31
N VAL A 94 -1.14 20.47 5.75
CA VAL A 94 0.22 20.21 5.29
C VAL A 94 0.67 18.88 5.89
N ALA A 95 0.93 17.91 5.03
CA ALA A 95 1.40 16.58 5.44
C ALA A 95 2.78 16.64 6.10
N TYR A 96 3.08 15.64 6.93
CA TYR A 96 4.46 15.40 7.35
C TYR A 96 5.33 15.13 6.12
N THR A 97 6.61 15.49 6.22
CA THR A 97 7.58 15.10 5.19
C THR A 97 7.63 13.58 5.10
N GLN A 98 7.71 13.08 3.87
CA GLN A 98 7.93 11.68 3.55
C GLN A 98 9.05 11.09 4.42
N TYR A 99 8.84 9.88 4.91
CA TYR A 99 9.81 9.13 5.70
C TYR A 99 10.23 7.88 4.91
N PRO A 100 11.47 7.40 5.08
CA PRO A 100 12.49 7.86 6.02
C PRO A 100 13.21 9.12 5.51
N SER A 101 13.94 9.81 6.39
CA SER A 101 14.68 11.02 6.02
C SER A 101 16.18 10.89 6.32
N LEU A 102 17.04 11.21 5.35
CA LEU A 102 18.50 11.32 5.56
C LEU A 102 18.88 12.55 6.39
N VAL A 103 18.13 13.63 6.24
CA VAL A 103 18.34 14.93 6.91
C VAL A 103 17.06 15.34 7.63
N THR A 104 17.15 16.40 8.45
CA THR A 104 16.00 16.91 9.19
C THR A 104 14.84 17.21 8.22
N PRO A 105 13.66 16.59 8.41
CA PRO A 105 12.51 16.81 7.55
C PRO A 105 11.97 18.24 7.68
N GLY A 106 11.38 18.77 6.60
CA GLY A 106 10.79 20.10 6.59
C GLY A 106 9.60 20.23 7.54
N VAL A 107 8.77 19.19 7.61
CA VAL A 107 7.69 19.04 8.60
C VAL A 107 7.88 17.70 9.29
N ALA A 108 8.54 17.73 10.44
CA ALA A 108 8.83 16.54 11.23
C ALA A 108 7.57 15.99 11.92
N ALA A 109 7.33 14.68 11.78
CA ALA A 109 6.38 13.99 12.65
C ALA A 109 6.96 13.90 14.08
N PRO A 110 6.16 14.09 15.13
CA PRO A 110 6.63 14.03 16.51
C PRO A 110 6.81 12.59 17.04
N GLY A 111 6.40 11.60 16.26
CA GLY A 111 6.50 10.17 16.56
C GLY A 111 5.89 9.33 15.44
N PRO A 112 5.86 8.00 15.61
CA PRO A 112 5.22 7.07 14.66
C PRO A 112 3.79 7.47 14.35
N PHE A 113 3.39 7.35 13.09
CA PHE A 113 2.06 7.75 12.63
C PHE A 113 1.53 6.84 11.53
N ASP A 114 0.21 6.82 11.38
CA ASP A 114 -0.49 6.18 10.27
C ASP A 114 -1.85 6.85 10.03
N VAL A 115 -2.46 6.52 8.89
CA VAL A 115 -3.72 7.11 8.43
C VAL A 115 -4.80 6.05 8.31
N PHE A 116 -6.00 6.43 8.72
CA PHE A 116 -7.24 5.75 8.31
C PHE A 116 -7.96 6.64 7.30
N GLU A 117 -8.18 6.10 6.10
CA GLU A 117 -8.93 6.77 5.03
C GLU A 117 -10.39 6.32 5.07
N PHE A 118 -11.31 7.28 4.96
CA PHE A 118 -12.74 7.02 5.17
C PHE A 118 -13.60 7.95 4.32
N GLY A 119 -14.91 7.72 4.25
CA GLY A 119 -15.81 8.64 3.55
C GLY A 119 -17.27 8.23 3.67
N MET A 120 -18.16 9.17 3.42
CA MET A 120 -19.60 8.88 3.36
C MET A 120 -19.91 8.25 2.00
N ASN A 121 -20.51 7.05 2.00
CA ASN A 121 -20.72 6.26 0.79
C ASN A 121 -19.41 5.89 0.07
N ALA A 122 -18.35 5.62 0.83
CA ALA A 122 -17.05 5.20 0.33
C ALA A 122 -16.60 3.90 0.99
N GLN A 123 -15.66 3.20 0.36
CA GLN A 123 -14.90 2.15 1.05
C GLN A 123 -14.00 2.79 2.11
N LEU A 124 -13.70 2.04 3.16
CA LEU A 124 -12.81 2.47 4.25
C LEU A 124 -11.56 1.60 4.21
N ASP A 125 -10.40 2.17 4.50
CA ASP A 125 -9.15 1.42 4.44
C ASP A 125 -8.07 1.89 5.42
N LEU A 126 -7.15 0.96 5.67
CA LEU A 126 -5.83 1.22 6.25
C LEU A 126 -4.80 0.93 5.16
N SER A 127 -3.99 1.94 4.85
CA SER A 127 -2.97 1.84 3.82
C SER A 127 -1.57 1.77 4.42
N ALA A 128 -0.75 0.85 3.90
CA ALA A 128 0.67 0.74 4.23
C ALA A 128 1.55 1.05 3.00
N VAL A 129 0.99 1.73 1.99
CA VAL A 129 1.67 2.06 0.72
C VAL A 129 2.86 2.99 0.94
N SER A 130 2.73 3.97 1.83
CA SER A 130 3.80 4.92 2.20
C SER A 130 4.53 4.52 3.48
N GLY A 131 4.56 3.21 3.78
CA GLY A 131 5.12 2.64 5.00
C GLY A 131 4.08 2.26 6.05
N PHE A 132 4.54 1.53 7.07
CA PHE A 132 3.73 0.99 8.16
C PHE A 132 4.27 1.46 9.51
N GLY A 133 3.58 2.42 10.14
CA GLY A 133 4.01 3.10 11.37
C GLY A 133 3.38 2.56 12.64
N LEU A 134 2.08 2.28 12.62
CA LEU A 134 1.25 1.89 13.76
C LEU A 134 0.46 0.62 13.45
N ASN A 135 0.30 -0.24 14.44
CA ASN A 135 -0.56 -1.42 14.36
C ASN A 135 -2.04 -1.07 14.50
N LEU A 136 -2.54 -0.26 13.56
CA LEU A 136 -3.95 0.08 13.45
C LEU A 136 -4.76 -1.12 12.97
N ARG A 137 -5.99 -1.18 13.46
CA ARG A 137 -7.04 -2.07 12.96
C ARG A 137 -8.37 -1.35 12.97
N PHE A 138 -9.30 -1.77 12.14
CA PHE A 138 -10.67 -1.33 12.26
C PHE A 138 -11.66 -2.47 12.09
N SER A 139 -12.84 -2.29 12.64
CA SER A 139 -13.95 -3.20 12.41
C SER A 139 -15.24 -2.48 12.06
N THR A 140 -16.13 -3.16 11.35
CA THR A 140 -17.44 -2.66 10.96
C THR A 140 -18.56 -3.49 11.58
N SER A 141 -19.61 -2.82 12.03
CA SER A 141 -20.81 -3.46 12.62
C SER A 141 -22.05 -2.66 12.27
N ASP A 142 -23.16 -3.37 12.04
CA ASP A 142 -24.45 -2.78 11.66
C ASP A 142 -24.36 -1.83 10.45
N THR A 143 -23.48 -2.14 9.49
CA THR A 143 -23.22 -1.28 8.33
C THR A 143 -24.10 -1.64 7.13
N GLU A 144 -24.72 -0.62 6.51
CA GLU A 144 -25.35 -0.77 5.20
C GLU A 144 -24.32 -0.48 4.09
N GLY A 145 -24.28 -1.38 3.10
CA GLY A 145 -23.43 -1.24 1.91
C GLY A 145 -22.08 -1.97 1.96
N ALA A 146 -21.78 -2.70 3.04
CA ALA A 146 -20.54 -3.50 3.19
C ALA A 146 -20.42 -4.71 2.24
N GLY A 147 -21.18 -4.75 1.13
CA GLY A 147 -20.94 -5.71 0.06
C GLY A 147 -21.09 -7.17 0.49
N ALA A 148 -22.25 -7.56 1.02
CA ALA A 148 -22.68 -8.95 0.83
C ALA A 148 -23.14 -9.08 -0.62
N SER A 149 -22.19 -9.34 -1.53
CA SER A 149 -22.56 -9.95 -2.81
C SER A 149 -23.29 -11.26 -2.49
N ALA A 150 -24.44 -11.49 -3.11
CA ALA A 150 -25.25 -12.68 -2.85
C ALA A 150 -24.44 -13.96 -3.13
N GLY A 151 -23.88 -14.59 -2.08
CA GLY A 151 -23.12 -15.83 -2.18
C GLY A 151 -21.75 -15.85 -1.50
N GLU A 152 -21.24 -14.74 -0.96
CA GLU A 152 -19.96 -14.72 -0.23
C GLU A 152 -20.18 -14.92 1.28
N GLU A 153 -19.51 -15.92 1.87
CA GLU A 153 -19.52 -16.17 3.31
C GLU A 153 -18.97 -14.93 4.05
N ASN A 154 -19.81 -14.33 4.91
CA ASN A 154 -19.56 -13.20 5.80
C ASN A 154 -18.25 -12.41 5.54
N PRO A 155 -18.30 -11.21 4.92
CA PRO A 155 -17.11 -10.38 4.79
C PRO A 155 -16.49 -10.18 6.17
N SER A 156 -15.16 -10.35 6.28
CA SER A 156 -14.44 -10.06 7.52
C SER A 156 -14.88 -8.70 8.03
N THR A 157 -15.43 -8.67 9.23
CA THR A 157 -15.77 -7.40 9.87
C THR A 157 -14.52 -6.68 10.36
N ASP A 158 -13.36 -7.34 10.36
CA ASP A 158 -12.09 -6.86 10.90
C ASP A 158 -11.03 -6.69 9.79
N TYR A 159 -10.28 -5.59 9.88
CA TYR A 159 -9.28 -5.15 8.91
C TYR A 159 -8.04 -4.61 9.64
N GLY A 160 -6.88 -4.63 8.99
CA GLY A 160 -5.60 -4.21 9.57
C GLY A 160 -4.94 -5.29 10.44
N VAL A 161 -4.21 -4.86 11.47
CA VAL A 161 -3.41 -5.76 12.31
C VAL A 161 -4.28 -6.53 13.32
N ARG A 162 -4.01 -7.82 13.51
CA ARG A 162 -4.70 -8.64 14.51
C ARG A 162 -4.46 -8.16 15.93
N GLU A 163 -5.49 -8.23 16.75
CA GLU A 163 -5.45 -7.77 18.15
C GLU A 163 -4.37 -8.44 18.99
N SER A 164 -4.06 -9.72 18.71
CA SER A 164 -3.05 -10.49 19.42
C SER A 164 -1.60 -10.11 19.07
N VAL A 165 -1.37 -9.17 18.15
CA VAL A 165 -0.03 -8.81 17.68
C VAL A 165 0.33 -7.39 18.12
N SER A 166 1.33 -7.31 19.01
CA SER A 166 1.90 -6.05 19.46
C SER A 166 2.88 -5.47 18.45
N ARG A 167 3.06 -4.15 18.50
CA ARG A 167 4.03 -3.43 17.67
C ARG A 167 5.46 -3.94 17.87
N ALA A 168 5.86 -4.26 19.11
CA ALA A 168 7.15 -4.87 19.42
C ALA A 168 7.36 -6.22 18.72
N GLN A 169 6.31 -7.03 18.56
CA GLN A 169 6.37 -8.30 17.84
C GLN A 169 6.55 -8.09 16.34
N ILE A 170 5.85 -7.11 15.76
CA ILE A 170 5.96 -6.81 14.32
C ILE A 170 7.41 -6.45 13.95
N ALA A 171 8.08 -5.63 14.77
CA ALA A 171 9.50 -5.27 14.54
C ALA A 171 10.42 -6.50 14.51
N LYS A 172 10.20 -7.44 15.44
CA LYS A 172 10.97 -8.69 15.53
C LYS A 172 10.65 -9.61 14.36
N ALA A 173 9.37 -9.73 14.02
CA ALA A 173 8.89 -10.51 12.90
C ALA A 173 9.50 -10.01 11.59
N PHE A 174 9.52 -8.70 11.35
CA PHE A 174 10.13 -8.13 10.13
C PHE A 174 11.61 -8.48 10.01
N LYS A 175 12.39 -8.31 11.09
CA LYS A 175 13.82 -8.68 11.10
C LYS A 175 14.02 -10.17 10.77
N ALA A 176 13.22 -11.04 11.39
CA ALA A 176 13.31 -12.48 11.16
C ALA A 176 12.86 -12.86 9.73
N PHE A 177 11.77 -12.27 9.25
CA PHE A 177 11.21 -12.53 7.93
C PHE A 177 12.17 -12.17 6.81
N VAL A 178 12.74 -10.95 6.84
CA VAL A 178 13.73 -10.52 5.85
C VAL A 178 14.97 -11.40 5.88
N ALA A 179 15.43 -11.81 7.07
CA ALA A 179 16.57 -12.71 7.20
C ALA A 179 16.28 -14.10 6.57
N GLN A 180 15.10 -14.66 6.82
CA GLN A 180 14.67 -15.95 6.23
C GLN A 180 14.52 -15.84 4.70
N GLU A 181 13.90 -14.78 4.19
CA GLU A 181 13.79 -14.55 2.75
C GLU A 181 15.17 -14.43 2.09
N ALA A 182 16.13 -13.81 2.77
CA ALA A 182 17.51 -13.69 2.30
C ALA A 182 18.27 -15.02 2.25
N GLU A 183 17.86 -16.05 2.99
CA GLU A 183 18.44 -17.39 2.87
C GLU A 183 18.08 -18.04 1.53
N ALA A 184 16.85 -17.83 1.05
CA ALA A 184 16.36 -18.38 -0.21
C ALA A 184 16.66 -17.47 -1.42
N TYR A 185 16.64 -16.15 -1.21
CA TYR A 185 16.89 -15.13 -2.24
C TYR A 185 17.76 -14.00 -1.66
N PRO A 186 19.11 -14.07 -1.79
CA PRO A 186 20.05 -13.18 -1.09
C PRO A 186 19.78 -11.68 -1.23
N GLN A 187 19.25 -11.22 -2.36
CA GLN A 187 18.92 -9.82 -2.60
C GLN A 187 17.83 -9.29 -1.66
N ALA A 188 16.99 -10.16 -1.07
CA ALA A 188 15.99 -9.78 -0.07
C ALA A 188 16.60 -9.10 1.16
N ALA A 189 17.89 -9.33 1.46
CA ALA A 189 18.60 -8.65 2.55
C ALA A 189 18.60 -7.11 2.41
N GLY A 190 18.44 -6.58 1.19
CA GLY A 190 18.30 -5.15 0.93
C GLY A 190 17.11 -4.48 1.63
N TYR A 191 16.07 -5.26 1.99
CA TYR A 191 14.89 -4.76 2.69
C TYR A 191 15.13 -4.54 4.21
N SER A 192 16.28 -4.95 4.75
CA SER A 192 16.53 -4.90 6.20
C SER A 192 16.54 -3.48 6.78
N GLU A 193 17.01 -2.49 6.03
CA GLU A 193 17.06 -1.09 6.46
C GLU A 193 15.69 -0.39 6.43
N LEU A 194 14.67 -1.01 5.82
CA LEU A 194 13.30 -0.48 5.85
C LEU A 194 12.75 -0.38 7.27
N LEU A 195 13.25 -1.19 8.22
CA LEU A 195 12.93 -0.97 9.62
C LEU A 195 13.64 0.29 10.14
N TYR A 196 12.91 1.40 10.16
CA TYR A 196 13.45 2.70 10.49
C TYR A 196 13.47 2.93 12.01
N ASP A 197 14.45 2.32 12.69
CA ASP A 197 14.66 2.39 14.14
C ASP A 197 15.88 3.25 14.55
N LYS A 198 16.53 3.90 13.58
CA LYS A 198 17.73 4.73 13.76
C LYS A 198 17.94 5.61 12.52
N ALA A 199 18.95 6.47 12.55
CA ALA A 199 19.39 7.18 11.35
C ALA A 199 19.75 6.20 10.23
N LEU A 200 19.32 6.51 9.00
CA LEU A 200 19.71 5.75 7.81
C LEU A 200 21.22 5.82 7.60
N SER A 201 21.76 4.82 6.92
CA SER A 201 23.14 4.80 6.45
C SER A 201 23.43 6.02 5.58
N GLY A 202 24.47 6.78 5.94
CA GLY A 202 24.81 8.05 5.27
C GLY A 202 23.95 9.25 5.68
N GLY A 203 22.95 9.06 6.54
CA GLY A 203 22.09 10.12 7.08
C GLY A 203 22.56 10.66 8.44
N SER A 204 21.99 11.81 8.82
CA SER A 204 22.21 12.46 10.12
C SER A 204 20.94 12.57 10.97
N TYR A 205 19.76 12.40 10.35
CA TYR A 205 18.49 12.50 11.05
C TYR A 205 18.12 11.18 11.72
N THR A 206 17.84 11.25 13.03
CA THR A 206 17.32 10.12 13.81
C THR A 206 15.82 10.34 14.03
N PRO A 207 14.96 9.38 13.67
CA PRO A 207 13.53 9.54 13.87
C PRO A 207 13.17 9.53 15.38
N PRO A 208 12.08 10.21 15.78
CA PRO A 208 11.61 10.17 17.15
C PRO A 208 11.02 8.79 17.47
N LEU A 209 11.72 8.04 18.33
CA LEU A 209 11.28 6.72 18.78
C LEU A 209 10.45 6.82 20.06
N ILE A 210 9.44 5.98 20.20
CA ILE A 210 8.63 5.86 21.41
C ILE A 210 8.92 4.51 22.07
N ASP A 211 9.28 4.54 23.34
CA ASP A 211 9.71 3.36 24.11
C ASP A 211 10.81 2.54 23.40
N LYS A 212 11.73 3.23 22.71
CA LYS A 212 12.84 2.63 21.93
C LYS A 212 12.40 1.66 20.82
N GLN A 213 11.13 1.71 20.40
CA GLN A 213 10.67 0.95 19.24
C GLN A 213 10.85 1.75 17.95
N TYR A 214 10.85 1.05 16.81
CA TYR A 214 11.02 1.60 15.46
C TYR A 214 10.05 2.75 15.17
N PHE A 215 10.38 3.63 14.22
CA PHE A 215 9.48 4.69 13.76
C PHE A 215 8.42 4.15 12.79
N ALA A 216 8.87 3.50 11.71
CA ALA A 216 8.03 2.81 10.74
C ALA A 216 8.81 1.66 10.08
N ILE A 217 8.10 0.73 9.44
CA ILE A 217 8.67 -0.08 8.37
C ILE A 217 8.41 0.72 7.09
N CYS A 218 9.44 1.35 6.55
CA CYS A 218 9.34 2.18 5.35
C CYS A 218 8.97 1.33 4.14
N ASP A 219 8.20 1.90 3.21
CA ASP A 219 8.08 1.29 1.90
C ASP A 219 9.40 1.47 1.11
N PRO A 220 9.69 0.57 0.15
CA PRO A 220 10.90 0.65 -0.65
C PRO A 220 11.01 1.91 -1.53
N ASN A 221 9.89 2.45 -2.00
CA ASN A 221 9.87 3.65 -2.85
C ASN A 221 10.35 4.87 -2.05
N ASP A 222 9.79 5.11 -0.88
CA ASP A 222 10.13 6.26 -0.06
C ASP A 222 11.56 6.15 0.49
N MET A 223 12.03 4.94 0.81
CA MET A 223 13.43 4.68 1.14
C MET A 223 14.37 5.10 0.00
N LEU A 224 14.10 4.63 -1.23
CA LEU A 224 14.92 4.97 -2.38
C LEU A 224 14.81 6.45 -2.73
N ALA A 225 13.61 7.04 -2.69
CA ALA A 225 13.40 8.47 -2.90
C ALA A 225 14.25 9.31 -1.93
N SER A 226 14.29 8.94 -0.65
CA SER A 226 15.14 9.58 0.35
C SER A 226 16.63 9.50 -0.01
N LYS A 227 17.10 8.33 -0.41
CA LYS A 227 18.52 8.05 -0.70
C LYS A 227 19.02 8.51 -2.07
N SER A 228 18.11 8.77 -3.00
CA SER A 228 18.39 9.15 -4.39
C SER A 228 17.90 10.57 -4.72
N GLN A 229 17.51 11.37 -3.71
CA GLN A 229 16.92 12.70 -3.89
C GLN A 229 15.75 12.68 -4.89
N ASN A 230 14.75 11.83 -4.63
CA ASN A 230 13.62 11.54 -5.52
C ASN A 230 14.06 11.03 -6.90
N TYR A 231 14.92 10.00 -6.92
CA TYR A 231 15.39 9.36 -8.16
C TYR A 231 16.19 10.29 -9.10
N THR A 232 16.75 11.38 -8.57
CA THR A 232 17.54 12.35 -9.35
C THR A 232 19.06 12.16 -9.25
N VAL A 233 19.53 11.40 -8.26
CA VAL A 233 20.94 11.05 -8.09
C VAL A 233 21.10 9.55 -7.86
N THR A 234 22.23 8.98 -8.31
CA THR A 234 22.58 7.56 -8.08
C THR A 234 22.71 7.24 -6.60
N THR A 235 22.47 5.99 -6.22
CA THR A 235 22.65 5.52 -4.85
C THR A 235 23.42 4.19 -4.82
N ASP A 236 23.96 3.82 -3.65
CA ASP A 236 24.57 2.50 -3.45
C ASP A 236 23.58 1.55 -2.75
N ASP A 237 22.31 1.94 -2.66
CA ASP A 237 21.26 1.11 -2.05
C ASP A 237 21.02 -0.16 -2.88
N PRO A 238 21.03 -1.36 -2.27
CA PRO A 238 20.82 -2.61 -2.99
C PRO A 238 19.45 -2.71 -3.66
N LEU A 239 18.46 -1.93 -3.24
CA LEU A 239 17.13 -1.89 -3.85
C LEU A 239 17.12 -1.17 -5.21
N GLU A 240 18.16 -0.40 -5.55
CA GLU A 240 18.26 0.30 -6.84
C GLU A 240 18.15 -0.68 -8.03
N ALA A 241 18.85 -1.81 -7.97
CA ALA A 241 18.93 -2.78 -9.06
C ALA A 241 18.10 -4.05 -8.80
N PHE A 242 17.27 -4.06 -7.74
CA PHE A 242 16.58 -5.27 -7.28
C PHE A 242 15.70 -5.93 -8.35
N TRP A 243 15.10 -5.12 -9.22
CA TRP A 243 14.15 -5.57 -10.24
C TRP A 243 14.76 -5.78 -11.64
N ASP A 244 16.02 -5.41 -11.84
CA ASP A 244 16.65 -5.38 -13.17
C ASP A 244 16.56 -6.71 -13.91
N SER A 245 16.92 -7.81 -13.24
CA SER A 245 16.87 -9.15 -13.83
C SER A 245 15.45 -9.60 -14.12
N THR A 246 14.53 -9.33 -13.18
CA THR A 246 13.11 -9.73 -13.31
C THR A 246 12.47 -9.02 -14.50
N LEU A 247 12.71 -7.71 -14.64
CA LEU A 247 12.18 -6.92 -15.75
C LEU A 247 12.81 -7.34 -17.08
N ALA A 248 14.13 -7.60 -17.11
CA ALA A 248 14.79 -8.13 -18.30
C ALA A 248 14.22 -9.48 -18.74
N ASP A 249 13.90 -10.37 -17.80
CA ASP A 249 13.30 -11.67 -18.08
C ASP A 249 11.84 -11.56 -18.53
N VAL A 250 11.05 -10.67 -17.92
CA VAL A 250 9.65 -10.42 -18.31
C VAL A 250 9.57 -9.77 -19.68
N PHE A 251 10.38 -8.75 -19.96
CA PHE A 251 10.41 -8.02 -21.23
C PHE A 251 11.39 -8.63 -22.25
N LYS A 252 11.73 -9.91 -22.11
CA LYS A 252 12.56 -10.60 -23.09
C LYS A 252 11.86 -10.68 -24.44
N ALA A 253 12.56 -10.34 -25.52
CA ALA A 253 12.01 -10.39 -26.87
C ALA A 253 11.47 -11.79 -27.19
N GLY A 254 10.26 -11.86 -27.75
CA GLY A 254 9.53 -13.10 -28.02
C GLY A 254 8.64 -13.59 -26.88
N ASN A 255 8.75 -13.02 -25.67
CA ASN A 255 7.76 -13.27 -24.62
C ASN A 255 6.39 -12.75 -25.04
N MET A 256 5.34 -13.41 -24.59
CA MET A 256 3.96 -13.06 -24.91
C MET A 256 3.12 -12.95 -23.64
N LEU A 257 2.17 -12.02 -23.68
CA LEU A 257 1.14 -11.82 -22.66
C LEU A 257 -0.25 -11.94 -23.28
N SER A 258 -1.21 -12.39 -22.47
CA SER A 258 -2.64 -12.37 -22.76
C SER A 258 -3.40 -12.04 -21.48
N ILE A 259 -3.83 -10.79 -21.36
CA ILE A 259 -4.45 -10.22 -20.17
C ILE A 259 -5.94 -10.01 -20.45
N ASN A 260 -6.81 -10.50 -19.56
CA ASN A 260 -8.24 -10.28 -19.55
C ASN A 260 -8.60 -9.14 -18.58
N LEU A 261 -9.02 -7.99 -19.10
CA LEU A 261 -9.55 -6.89 -18.29
C LEU A 261 -11.06 -7.04 -17.99
N GLY A 262 -11.72 -8.02 -18.62
CA GLY A 262 -13.14 -8.28 -18.49
C GLY A 262 -13.46 -9.43 -17.53
N SER A 263 -14.74 -9.74 -17.40
CA SER A 263 -15.17 -10.90 -16.60
C SER A 263 -14.95 -12.22 -17.35
N ALA A 264 -15.16 -13.35 -16.66
CA ALA A 264 -15.17 -14.66 -17.32
C ALA A 264 -16.30 -14.80 -18.36
N ALA A 265 -17.44 -14.14 -18.14
CA ALA A 265 -18.60 -14.20 -19.03
C ALA A 265 -18.50 -13.23 -20.22
N VAL A 266 -17.82 -12.10 -20.02
CA VAL A 266 -17.62 -11.05 -21.04
C VAL A 266 -16.14 -10.67 -21.03
N PRO A 267 -15.27 -11.47 -21.70
CA PRO A 267 -13.84 -11.24 -21.69
C PRO A 267 -13.45 -10.02 -22.55
N ASN A 268 -12.46 -9.26 -22.08
CA ASN A 268 -11.79 -8.19 -22.83
C ASN A 268 -10.29 -8.53 -22.87
N ILE A 269 -9.87 -9.25 -23.92
CA ILE A 269 -8.55 -9.86 -23.99
C ILE A 269 -7.60 -8.96 -24.79
N TYR A 270 -6.56 -8.47 -24.12
CA TYR A 270 -5.41 -7.85 -24.76
C TYR A 270 -4.28 -8.86 -24.85
N SER A 271 -3.77 -9.11 -26.06
CA SER A 271 -2.65 -10.04 -26.26
C SER A 271 -1.60 -9.45 -27.18
N GLY A 272 -0.37 -9.92 -27.01
CA GLY A 272 0.72 -9.51 -27.87
C GLY A 272 2.09 -10.00 -27.39
N SER A 273 3.11 -9.67 -28.16
CA SER A 273 4.48 -10.09 -27.92
C SER A 273 5.39 -8.92 -27.54
N CYS A 274 6.46 -9.22 -26.82
CA CYS A 274 7.55 -8.32 -26.55
C CYS A 274 8.52 -8.30 -27.75
N ALA A 275 8.88 -7.11 -28.23
CA ALA A 275 9.82 -6.94 -29.34
C ALA A 275 10.69 -5.69 -29.14
N PRO A 276 11.84 -5.57 -29.83
CA PRO A 276 12.60 -4.33 -29.86
C PRO A 276 11.72 -3.16 -30.32
N ALA A 277 11.76 -2.07 -29.56
CA ALA A 277 10.98 -0.86 -29.81
C ALA A 277 11.73 0.38 -29.29
N THR A 278 11.42 1.54 -29.86
CA THR A 278 11.89 2.83 -29.35
C THR A 278 10.73 3.54 -28.67
N ASN A 279 10.94 3.95 -27.42
CA ASN A 279 9.95 4.70 -26.67
C ASN A 279 9.75 6.08 -27.30
N PRO A 280 8.53 6.46 -27.73
CA PRO A 280 8.28 7.71 -28.43
C PRO A 280 8.41 8.96 -27.54
N MET A 281 8.30 8.79 -26.22
CA MET A 281 8.41 9.89 -25.24
C MET A 281 9.88 10.17 -24.88
N THR A 282 10.69 9.12 -24.71
CA THR A 282 12.09 9.25 -24.24
C THR A 282 13.15 9.06 -25.34
N ASN A 283 12.77 8.54 -26.50
CA ASN A 283 13.66 8.06 -27.57
C ASN A 283 14.63 6.93 -27.15
N PHE A 284 14.42 6.32 -25.98
CA PHE A 284 15.21 5.18 -25.54
C PHE A 284 14.82 3.91 -26.31
N THR A 285 15.80 3.20 -26.85
CA THR A 285 15.58 1.92 -27.56
C THR A 285 15.76 0.76 -26.60
N THR A 286 14.72 -0.07 -26.50
CA THR A 286 14.58 -1.15 -25.52
C THR A 286 13.68 -2.25 -26.12
N THR A 287 13.08 -3.09 -25.28
CA THR A 287 11.97 -3.97 -25.64
C THR A 287 10.65 -3.45 -25.09
N ALA A 288 9.55 -3.76 -25.78
CA ALA A 288 8.22 -3.38 -25.34
C ALA A 288 7.20 -4.46 -25.70
N PHE A 289 6.23 -4.66 -24.81
CA PHE A 289 5.01 -5.38 -25.16
C PHE A 289 4.10 -4.47 -25.98
N SER A 290 3.57 -4.98 -27.09
CA SER A 290 2.49 -4.34 -27.84
C SER A 290 1.22 -5.18 -27.69
N LEU A 291 0.32 -4.77 -26.79
CA LEU A 291 -0.88 -5.53 -26.45
C LEU A 291 -2.10 -4.95 -27.17
N SER A 292 -2.90 -5.80 -27.82
CA SER A 292 -4.12 -5.39 -28.52
C SER A 292 -5.27 -6.35 -28.28
N ASN A 293 -6.50 -5.82 -28.26
CA ASN A 293 -7.75 -6.58 -28.28
C ASN A 293 -8.43 -6.58 -29.67
N GLY A 294 -7.73 -6.11 -30.70
CA GLY A 294 -8.24 -5.95 -32.07
C GLY A 294 -8.97 -4.62 -32.34
N VAL A 295 -9.25 -3.83 -31.30
CA VAL A 295 -9.82 -2.47 -31.40
C VAL A 295 -8.79 -1.44 -30.95
N ASP A 296 -8.30 -1.61 -29.73
CA ASP A 296 -7.28 -0.76 -29.13
C ASP A 296 -5.94 -1.49 -29.06
N SER A 297 -4.86 -0.71 -28.96
CA SER A 297 -3.50 -1.24 -28.82
C SER A 297 -2.65 -0.30 -27.98
N TYR A 298 -1.88 -0.87 -27.06
CA TYR A 298 -1.02 -0.13 -26.14
C TYR A 298 0.39 -0.71 -26.10
N GLN A 299 1.37 0.13 -25.77
CA GLN A 299 2.77 -0.26 -25.64
C GLN A 299 3.28 0.01 -24.24
N PHE A 300 3.99 -0.97 -23.69
CA PHE A 300 4.60 -0.94 -22.36
C PHE A 300 6.09 -1.22 -22.53
N TYR A 301 6.94 -0.30 -22.10
CA TYR A 301 8.38 -0.34 -22.38
C TYR A 301 9.17 -0.83 -21.16
N CYS A 302 10.16 -1.70 -21.39
CA CYS A 302 11.09 -2.09 -20.35
C CYS A 302 11.91 -0.86 -19.90
N PRO A 303 11.95 -0.55 -18.59
CA PRO A 303 12.74 0.56 -18.06
C PRO A 303 14.25 0.36 -18.26
N ILE A 304 15.01 1.45 -18.10
CA ILE A 304 16.46 1.38 -17.98
C ILE A 304 16.82 0.66 -16.66
N PRO A 305 17.79 -0.28 -16.65
CA PRO A 305 18.27 -0.92 -15.42
C PRO A 305 18.77 0.09 -14.36
N GLY A 306 18.65 -0.26 -13.09
CA GLY A 306 18.95 0.60 -11.94
C GLY A 306 17.73 1.41 -11.47
N LEU A 307 17.93 2.67 -11.06
CA LEU A 307 16.89 3.49 -10.42
C LEU A 307 15.55 3.55 -11.17
N GLN A 308 15.55 3.56 -12.51
CA GLN A 308 14.29 3.57 -13.27
C GLN A 308 13.53 2.25 -13.17
N SER A 309 14.24 1.12 -13.08
CA SER A 309 13.64 -0.20 -12.86
C SER A 309 13.05 -0.30 -11.46
N ALA A 310 13.77 0.19 -10.44
CA ALA A 310 13.23 0.29 -9.09
C ALA A 310 12.03 1.23 -9.01
N GLN A 311 12.11 2.41 -9.62
CA GLN A 311 11.00 3.37 -9.68
C GLN A 311 9.77 2.78 -10.38
N TYR A 312 9.97 2.07 -11.50
CA TYR A 312 8.89 1.45 -12.25
C TYR A 312 8.07 0.48 -11.38
N VAL A 313 8.72 -0.32 -10.54
CA VAL A 313 8.03 -1.34 -9.72
C VAL A 313 7.62 -0.83 -8.35
N PHE A 314 8.46 -0.04 -7.65
CA PHE A 314 8.17 0.42 -6.30
C PHE A 314 7.28 1.66 -6.28
N GLN A 315 7.50 2.63 -7.16
CA GLN A 315 6.67 3.83 -7.20
C GLN A 315 5.33 3.56 -7.88
N GLN A 316 5.34 2.66 -8.88
CA GLN A 316 4.17 2.37 -9.73
C GLN A 316 3.56 3.66 -10.30
N ALA A 317 4.41 4.64 -10.56
CA ALA A 317 4.00 5.88 -11.19
C ALA A 317 3.94 5.68 -12.70
N PHE A 318 2.84 6.14 -13.29
CA PHE A 318 2.72 6.26 -14.73
C PHE A 318 3.70 7.31 -15.24
N GLY A 319 4.86 6.85 -15.68
CA GLY A 319 5.87 7.65 -16.36
C GLY A 319 5.85 7.47 -17.87
N ASP A 320 6.92 7.89 -18.52
CA ASP A 320 7.08 7.82 -19.98
C ASP A 320 7.12 6.37 -20.53
N LEU A 321 7.12 5.35 -19.66
CA LEU A 321 7.16 3.92 -20.00
C LEU A 321 5.82 3.36 -20.48
N THR A 322 4.74 4.10 -20.30
CA THR A 322 3.40 3.79 -20.82
C THR A 322 2.83 5.03 -21.50
N PRO A 323 3.14 5.27 -22.81
CA PRO A 323 2.79 6.53 -23.48
C PRO A 323 1.30 6.86 -23.51
N ALA A 324 0.43 5.85 -23.45
CA ALA A 324 -1.01 6.03 -23.37
C ALA A 324 -1.49 6.56 -21.99
N GLY A 325 -0.61 6.61 -20.99
CA GLY A 325 -0.87 7.12 -19.66
C GLY A 325 -1.68 6.18 -18.77
N SER A 326 -2.16 6.72 -17.65
CA SER A 326 -2.84 6.00 -16.57
C SER A 326 -4.34 5.76 -16.79
N SER A 327 -4.89 6.22 -17.91
CA SER A 327 -6.34 6.25 -18.12
C SER A 327 -6.83 5.08 -18.97
N GLY A 328 -8.03 4.59 -18.66
CA GLY A 328 -8.67 3.52 -19.42
C GLY A 328 -7.87 2.21 -19.37
N ASP A 329 -8.02 1.40 -20.41
CA ASP A 329 -7.45 0.04 -20.47
C ASP A 329 -5.91 0.05 -20.44
N ALA A 330 -5.24 1.12 -20.89
CA ALA A 330 -3.79 1.26 -20.76
C ALA A 330 -3.33 1.28 -19.28
N GLY A 331 -4.08 2.00 -18.43
CA GLY A 331 -3.83 2.04 -16.99
C GLY A 331 -4.01 0.66 -16.37
N LEU A 332 -5.17 0.05 -16.61
CA LEU A 332 -5.55 -1.26 -16.06
C LEU A 332 -4.58 -2.38 -16.48
N LEU A 333 -4.07 -2.37 -17.72
CA LEU A 333 -3.06 -3.33 -18.18
C LEU A 333 -1.74 -3.16 -17.43
N GLN A 334 -1.33 -1.91 -17.20
CA GLN A 334 -0.09 -1.62 -16.48
C GLN A 334 -0.21 -2.03 -15.00
N ASP A 335 -1.39 -1.84 -14.39
CA ASP A 335 -1.68 -2.30 -13.03
C ASP A 335 -1.54 -3.82 -12.93
N CYS A 336 -2.14 -4.57 -13.87
CA CYS A 336 -2.00 -6.03 -13.93
C CYS A 336 -0.54 -6.49 -14.01
N ILE A 337 0.29 -5.80 -14.82
CA ILE A 337 1.72 -6.11 -14.96
C ILE A 337 2.45 -5.84 -13.63
N TRP A 338 2.19 -4.70 -13.00
CA TRP A 338 2.83 -4.33 -11.73
C TRP A 338 2.44 -5.27 -10.59
N GLU A 339 1.16 -5.60 -10.45
CA GLU A 339 0.66 -6.57 -9.49
C GLU A 339 1.39 -7.91 -9.63
N ALA A 340 1.50 -8.42 -10.86
CA ALA A 340 2.16 -9.69 -11.13
C ALA A 340 3.66 -9.68 -10.80
N ILE A 341 4.35 -8.56 -11.05
CA ILE A 341 5.76 -8.38 -10.69
C ILE A 341 5.90 -8.34 -9.16
N CYS A 342 5.12 -7.50 -8.48
CA CYS A 342 5.18 -7.36 -7.02
C CYS A 342 4.85 -8.67 -6.29
N ARG A 343 3.87 -9.42 -6.78
CA ARG A 343 3.47 -10.74 -6.26
C ARG A 343 4.38 -11.88 -6.70
N GLY A 344 5.39 -11.63 -7.53
CA GLY A 344 6.39 -12.62 -7.96
C GLY A 344 5.87 -13.69 -8.93
N VAL A 345 4.79 -13.40 -9.65
CA VAL A 345 4.14 -14.33 -10.60
C VAL A 345 4.18 -13.86 -12.05
N ALA A 346 4.82 -12.71 -12.33
CA ALA A 346 4.93 -12.15 -13.68
C ALA A 346 5.37 -13.19 -14.73
N LEU A 347 6.47 -13.91 -14.47
CA LEU A 347 7.00 -14.93 -15.38
C LEU A 347 6.10 -16.16 -15.54
N ALA A 348 5.25 -16.49 -14.57
CA ALA A 348 4.30 -17.61 -14.68
C ALA A 348 3.20 -17.33 -15.71
N GLY A 349 2.86 -16.04 -15.91
CA GLY A 349 1.91 -15.61 -16.93
C GLY A 349 2.56 -15.20 -18.26
N VAL A 350 3.82 -15.56 -18.51
CA VAL A 350 4.50 -15.33 -19.79
C VAL A 350 4.54 -16.62 -20.61
N ALA A 351 4.10 -16.54 -21.87
CA ALA A 351 4.31 -17.60 -22.85
C ALA A 351 5.51 -17.28 -23.75
N VAL A 352 6.24 -18.31 -24.20
CA VAL A 352 7.35 -18.17 -25.15
C VAL A 352 6.83 -18.50 -26.57
N ALA A 353 7.30 -17.75 -27.57
CA ALA A 353 6.82 -17.72 -28.97
C ALA A 353 6.64 -19.06 -29.72
N ASP A 354 7.05 -20.21 -29.18
CA ASP A 354 6.86 -21.53 -29.77
C ASP A 354 5.56 -22.25 -29.35
N ILE A 355 4.76 -21.64 -28.47
CA ILE A 355 3.44 -22.17 -28.09
C ILE A 355 2.38 -21.62 -29.05
N SER A 356 1.66 -22.51 -29.72
CA SER A 356 0.45 -22.17 -30.49
C SER A 356 -0.62 -21.61 -29.56
N LEU A 357 -0.63 -20.29 -29.35
CA LEU A 357 -1.55 -19.55 -28.47
C LEU A 357 -2.99 -19.43 -29.00
N THR A 358 -3.36 -20.19 -30.03
CA THR A 358 -4.69 -20.16 -30.64
C THR A 358 -5.79 -20.76 -29.76
N GLY A 359 -5.50 -21.16 -28.51
CA GLY A 359 -6.46 -21.81 -27.60
C GLY A 359 -6.59 -21.24 -26.17
N ASP A 360 -5.58 -20.54 -25.63
CA ASP A 360 -5.58 -20.11 -24.22
C ASP A 360 -5.60 -18.58 -24.11
N SER A 361 -6.71 -17.92 -24.43
CA SER A 361 -6.85 -16.49 -24.18
C SER A 361 -6.89 -16.18 -22.67
N GLY A 362 -6.28 -15.08 -22.24
CA GLY A 362 -6.24 -14.70 -20.83
C GLY A 362 -5.29 -15.55 -19.97
N PHE A 363 -4.32 -16.25 -20.58
CA PHE A 363 -3.37 -17.09 -19.84
C PHE A 363 -2.56 -16.33 -18.79
N SER A 364 -2.20 -15.07 -19.06
CA SER A 364 -1.46 -14.24 -18.10
C SER A 364 -2.34 -13.95 -16.89
N THR A 365 -3.58 -13.50 -17.11
CA THR A 365 -4.54 -13.27 -16.02
C THR A 365 -4.82 -14.52 -15.21
N THR A 366 -4.95 -15.68 -15.86
CA THR A 366 -5.17 -16.96 -15.14
C THR A 366 -4.02 -17.28 -14.19
N ALA A 367 -2.77 -17.12 -14.65
CA ALA A 367 -1.59 -17.36 -13.82
C ALA A 367 -1.38 -16.26 -12.75
N TRP A 368 -1.65 -15.00 -13.09
CA TRP A 368 -1.41 -13.87 -12.20
C TRP A 368 -2.49 -13.71 -11.14
N ASN A 369 -3.72 -14.17 -11.37
CA ASN A 369 -4.83 -14.04 -10.41
C ASN A 369 -4.97 -15.27 -9.50
N ASP A 370 -4.11 -16.28 -9.63
CA ASP A 370 -4.04 -17.40 -8.70
C ASP A 370 -3.31 -17.00 -7.41
N ALA A 371 -4.08 -16.58 -6.40
CA ALA A 371 -3.55 -16.16 -5.10
C ALA A 371 -2.75 -17.25 -4.38
N SER A 372 -2.96 -18.54 -4.69
CA SER A 372 -2.19 -19.63 -4.09
C SER A 372 -0.73 -19.67 -4.58
N SER A 373 -0.46 -19.06 -5.74
CA SER A 373 0.85 -18.99 -6.37
C SER A 373 1.63 -17.71 -6.04
N TRP A 374 0.99 -16.73 -5.40
CA TRP A 374 1.63 -15.45 -5.07
C TRP A 374 2.76 -15.60 -4.07
N TYR A 375 3.71 -14.68 -4.11
CA TYR A 375 4.86 -14.60 -3.23
C TYR A 375 5.61 -15.94 -3.05
N PRO A 376 6.03 -16.61 -4.14
CA PRO A 376 6.70 -17.90 -4.04
C PRO A 376 8.03 -17.77 -3.28
N ALA A 377 8.44 -18.83 -2.59
CA ALA A 377 9.72 -18.86 -1.88
C ALA A 377 10.90 -18.83 -2.88
N GLY A 378 11.95 -18.07 -2.57
CA GLY A 378 13.17 -18.02 -3.37
C GLY A 378 13.07 -17.26 -4.71
N ALA A 379 11.98 -16.52 -4.93
CA ALA A 379 11.79 -15.72 -6.13
C ALA A 379 11.78 -14.21 -5.80
N PRO A 380 12.11 -13.34 -6.79
CA PRO A 380 11.96 -11.90 -6.62
C PRO A 380 10.49 -11.55 -6.40
N THR A 381 10.22 -10.90 -5.28
CA THR A 381 8.90 -10.40 -4.88
C THR A 381 9.08 -9.05 -4.19
N HIS A 382 7.97 -8.31 -4.03
CA HIS A 382 7.95 -7.12 -3.19
C HIS A 382 8.01 -7.55 -1.71
N VAL A 383 9.22 -7.80 -1.18
CA VAL A 383 9.43 -8.46 0.12
C VAL A 383 8.73 -7.72 1.28
N TYR A 384 8.65 -6.38 1.20
CA TYR A 384 7.86 -5.58 2.14
C TYR A 384 6.36 -5.95 2.12
N ALA A 385 5.77 -6.09 0.93
CA ALA A 385 4.34 -6.43 0.80
C ALA A 385 4.13 -7.89 1.21
N LYS A 386 5.03 -8.78 0.78
CA LYS A 386 5.03 -10.18 1.21
C LYS A 386 5.03 -10.30 2.74
N PHE A 387 5.83 -9.49 3.45
CA PHE A 387 5.81 -9.47 4.90
C PHE A 387 4.41 -9.11 5.45
N LEU A 388 3.77 -8.08 4.92
CA LEU A 388 2.45 -7.64 5.39
C LEU A 388 1.37 -8.71 5.14
N HIS A 389 1.38 -9.35 3.97
CA HIS A 389 0.39 -10.39 3.62
C HIS A 389 0.66 -11.73 4.28
N CYS A 390 1.93 -12.14 4.34
CA CYS A 390 2.29 -13.53 4.60
C CYS A 390 3.03 -13.73 5.93
N SER A 391 3.57 -12.71 6.61
CA SER A 391 4.30 -12.95 7.86
C SER A 391 3.35 -13.29 9.01
N ASP A 392 3.71 -14.31 9.78
CA ASP A 392 3.17 -14.52 11.13
C ASP A 392 3.91 -13.63 12.16
N ALA A 393 3.46 -13.66 13.42
CA ALA A 393 4.02 -12.84 14.50
C ALA A 393 5.44 -13.25 14.93
N GLN A 394 5.98 -14.34 14.41
CA GLN A 394 7.35 -14.81 14.64
C GLN A 394 8.27 -14.48 13.46
N GLY A 395 7.73 -13.98 12.35
CA GLY A 395 8.48 -13.65 11.15
C GLY A 395 8.65 -14.83 10.19
N ASN A 396 7.81 -15.86 10.29
CA ASN A 396 7.78 -16.91 9.27
C ASN A 396 6.66 -16.64 8.26
N ASP A 397 6.75 -17.26 7.09
CA ASP A 397 5.61 -17.31 6.16
C ASP A 397 4.47 -18.14 6.76
N SER A 398 3.37 -17.49 7.10
CA SER A 398 2.13 -18.03 7.69
C SER A 398 1.55 -19.21 6.90
N ARG A 399 1.74 -19.22 5.58
CA ARG A 399 1.26 -20.30 4.70
C ARG A 399 2.07 -21.58 4.90
N LEU A 400 3.32 -21.45 5.33
CA LEU A 400 4.22 -22.56 5.62
C LEU A 400 4.18 -22.95 7.10
N SER A 401 4.10 -21.98 8.02
CA SER A 401 4.06 -22.24 9.46
C SER A 401 2.69 -22.71 9.96
N GLY A 402 1.63 -22.49 9.18
CA GLY A 402 0.26 -22.77 9.56
C GLY A 402 -0.29 -21.83 10.63
N GLN A 403 0.48 -20.79 11.01
CA GLN A 403 0.02 -19.74 11.90
C GLN A 403 -0.77 -18.69 11.13
N GLN A 404 -1.59 -17.91 11.83
CA GLN A 404 -2.30 -16.80 11.20
C GLN A 404 -1.33 -15.65 10.88
N PRO A 405 -1.49 -14.97 9.72
CA PRO A 405 -0.71 -13.77 9.38
C PRO A 405 -0.91 -12.65 10.40
N ILE A 406 -0.04 -11.64 10.39
CA ILE A 406 -0.13 -10.45 11.25
C ILE A 406 -1.41 -9.65 10.94
N PHE A 407 -1.73 -9.48 9.67
CA PHE A 407 -2.94 -8.81 9.21
C PHE A 407 -4.13 -9.77 9.13
N TYR A 408 -5.34 -9.30 9.41
CA TYR A 408 -6.55 -10.11 9.26
C TYR A 408 -6.69 -10.62 7.82
N GLY A 409 -6.84 -11.95 7.68
CA GLY A 409 -6.93 -12.60 6.37
C GLY A 409 -5.67 -12.49 5.50
N GLY A 410 -4.57 -11.92 6.03
CA GLY A 410 -3.42 -11.53 5.22
C GLY A 410 -3.73 -10.36 4.28
N ALA A 411 -4.76 -9.55 4.54
CA ALA A 411 -5.13 -8.42 3.70
C ALA A 411 -4.38 -7.14 4.11
N ALA A 412 -3.68 -6.51 3.18
CA ALA A 412 -2.88 -5.32 3.39
C ALA A 412 -2.73 -4.52 2.08
N TYR A 413 -2.50 -3.22 2.18
CA TYR A 413 -2.07 -2.40 1.04
C TYR A 413 -0.54 -2.26 1.10
N GLY A 414 0.19 -3.20 0.49
CA GLY A 414 1.66 -3.22 0.53
C GLY A 414 2.36 -2.44 -0.58
N PHE A 415 1.62 -2.06 -1.62
CA PHE A 415 2.02 -1.20 -2.72
C PHE A 415 0.78 -0.51 -3.34
N SER A 416 0.95 0.47 -4.23
CA SER A 416 -0.17 1.35 -4.64
C SER A 416 -1.25 0.63 -5.45
N MET A 417 -0.89 -0.42 -6.18
CA MET A 417 -1.81 -1.28 -6.94
C MET A 417 -2.14 -2.60 -6.23
N ASP A 418 -2.02 -2.68 -4.90
CA ASP A 418 -2.28 -3.91 -4.14
C ASP A 418 -3.78 -4.17 -3.93
N GLU A 419 -4.52 -4.08 -5.03
CA GLU A 419 -5.96 -4.23 -5.12
C GLU A 419 -6.35 -5.69 -5.39
N ASN A 420 -7.65 -5.98 -5.28
CA ASN A 420 -8.16 -7.22 -5.85
C ASN A 420 -7.87 -7.24 -7.36
N PRO A 421 -7.33 -8.36 -7.92
CA PRO A 421 -6.93 -8.41 -9.31
C PRO A 421 -8.06 -8.09 -10.28
N ILE A 422 -7.71 -7.41 -11.37
CA ILE A 422 -8.60 -7.21 -12.50
C ILE A 422 -8.77 -8.54 -13.27
N GLY A 423 -9.98 -8.77 -13.76
CA GLY A 423 -10.33 -9.97 -14.52
C GLY A 423 -10.99 -11.05 -13.64
N PRO A 424 -11.09 -12.30 -14.11
CA PRO A 424 -11.59 -13.40 -13.29
C PRO A 424 -10.73 -13.58 -12.04
N TYR A 425 -11.35 -13.42 -10.87
CA TYR A 425 -10.73 -13.61 -9.57
C TYR A 425 -11.78 -14.12 -8.58
N SER A 426 -11.41 -15.11 -7.78
CA SER A 426 -12.24 -15.66 -6.70
C SER A 426 -11.43 -15.95 -5.44
N GLY A 427 -10.26 -15.30 -5.31
CA GLY A 427 -9.38 -15.45 -4.16
C GLY A 427 -9.81 -14.55 -2.99
N PRO A 428 -9.01 -14.54 -1.90
CA PRO A 428 -9.27 -13.69 -0.74
C PRO A 428 -9.20 -12.20 -1.09
N ASN A 429 -9.84 -11.35 -0.28
CA ASN A 429 -9.68 -9.91 -0.40
C ASN A 429 -8.22 -9.52 -0.14
N VAL A 430 -7.62 -8.74 -1.04
CA VAL A 430 -6.21 -8.36 -0.99
C VAL A 430 -5.97 -7.11 -0.13
N PRO A 431 -6.61 -5.96 -0.39
CA PRO A 431 -6.37 -4.77 0.41
C PRO A 431 -7.05 -4.85 1.79
N SER A 432 -6.48 -4.17 2.78
CA SER A 432 -7.13 -3.97 4.09
C SER A 432 -8.24 -2.90 3.99
N LYS A 433 -9.28 -3.22 3.21
CA LYS A 433 -10.34 -2.31 2.77
C LYS A 433 -11.70 -2.99 2.78
N THR A 434 -12.75 -2.25 3.07
CA THR A 434 -14.12 -2.77 2.98
C THR A 434 -14.48 -3.17 1.55
N ILE A 435 -15.16 -4.31 1.37
CA ILE A 435 -15.53 -4.82 0.02
C ILE A 435 -16.50 -3.87 -0.69
N GLY A 436 -17.39 -3.22 0.08
CA GLY A 436 -18.35 -2.24 -0.43
C GLY A 436 -18.30 -0.90 0.29
N ASN A 437 -19.04 0.05 -0.27
CA ASN A 437 -19.15 1.40 0.26
C ASN A 437 -19.98 1.42 1.55
N ILE A 438 -19.50 2.10 2.58
CA ILE A 438 -20.20 2.23 3.86
C ILE A 438 -21.02 3.53 3.85
N SER A 439 -22.31 3.44 4.19
CA SER A 439 -23.23 4.59 4.22
C SER A 439 -23.89 4.83 5.59
N SER A 440 -23.89 3.81 6.45
CA SER A 440 -24.41 3.87 7.80
C SER A 440 -23.73 2.79 8.67
N GLY A 441 -23.90 2.87 9.99
CA GLY A 441 -23.43 1.85 10.94
C GLY A 441 -22.28 2.33 11.82
N THR A 442 -21.62 1.39 12.49
CA THR A 442 -20.52 1.68 13.42
C THR A 442 -19.20 1.13 12.88
N VAL A 443 -18.17 1.98 12.89
CA VAL A 443 -16.78 1.65 12.59
C VAL A 443 -15.97 1.82 13.86
N THR A 444 -15.25 0.79 14.31
CA THR A 444 -14.35 0.91 15.47
C THR A 444 -12.91 0.88 14.97
N VAL A 445 -12.17 1.98 15.13
CA VAL A 445 -10.73 2.06 14.82
C VAL A 445 -9.95 1.91 16.11
N THR A 446 -9.01 0.99 16.15
CA THR A 446 -8.23 0.66 17.35
C THR A 446 -6.74 0.77 17.06
N LEU A 447 -6.03 1.50 17.92
CA LEU A 447 -4.59 1.41 18.00
C LEU A 447 -4.21 0.21 18.88
N GLY A 448 -3.50 -0.75 18.31
CA GLY A 448 -3.11 -1.98 18.99
C GLY A 448 -2.00 -1.81 20.04
N ALA A 449 -1.74 -2.89 20.78
CA ALA A 449 -0.77 -2.92 21.87
C ALA A 449 0.65 -2.55 21.41
N TRP A 450 1.35 -1.74 22.20
CA TRP A 450 2.72 -1.32 21.93
C TRP A 450 3.72 -2.46 22.20
N SER A 451 3.54 -3.15 23.32
CA SER A 451 4.36 -4.27 23.77
C SER A 451 3.45 -5.43 24.19
N SER A 452 3.96 -6.67 24.14
CA SER A 452 3.24 -7.81 24.71
C SER A 452 3.07 -7.61 26.21
N SER A 453 1.83 -7.64 26.69
CA SER A 453 1.47 -7.59 28.11
C SER A 453 2.00 -8.78 28.90
#